data_AF-A0A7S2G142-F1
#
_entry.id   AF-A0A7S2G142-F1
#
_cell.length_a   1.000
_cell.length_b   1.000
_cell.length_c   1.000
_cell.angle_alpha   90.00
_cell.angle_beta   90.00
_cell.angle_gamma   90.00
#
_symmetry.space_group_name_H-M   'P 1'
#
loop_
_entity.id
_entity.type
_entity.pdbx_description
1 polymer ?
#
loop_
_entity_poly.entity_id
_entity_poly.type
_entity_poly.pdbx_seq_one_letter_code
_entity_poly.pdbx_strand_id
1 'polypeptide(L)'
;REVPAIKPPGDGLRYHLYVSPHNPPGAIPLVVDELGTFCSRQSPPSRSQRKKGPSALSMNGAALPSLKKRLWPFNSYSNQSSKADTPCLISVTSDINELPACKHFLLYLNGETWTRGEQSELLAIELDHAMDDNVHLLLAHEMIGLGGQE
;
A
#
# COMPACT_ATOMS: atom_id res chain seq x y z
N ARG A 1 -19.35 22.64 14.20
CA ARG A 1 -19.38 21.33 13.49
C ARG A 1 -18.23 20.52 14.06
N GLU A 2 -18.52 19.45 14.78
CA GLU A 2 -17.46 18.55 15.25
C GLU A 2 -16.86 17.82 14.05
N VAL A 3 -15.53 17.75 13.98
CA VAL A 3 -14.86 16.93 12.96
C VAL A 3 -15.01 15.49 13.42
N PRO A 4 -15.69 14.62 12.66
CA PRO A 4 -15.82 13.22 13.05
C PRO A 4 -14.43 12.61 13.16
N ALA A 5 -14.05 12.21 14.38
CA ALA A 5 -12.80 11.51 14.61
C ALA A 5 -12.91 10.12 13.98
N ILE A 6 -12.09 9.86 12.96
CA ILE A 6 -11.99 8.54 12.36
C ILE A 6 -11.42 7.61 13.43
N LYS A 7 -12.27 6.74 14.00
CA LYS A 7 -11.79 5.72 14.93
C LYS A 7 -10.82 4.83 14.17
N PRO A 8 -9.62 4.55 14.73
CA PRO A 8 -8.78 3.54 14.13
C PRO A 8 -9.57 2.22 14.05
N PRO A 9 -9.33 1.39 13.02
CA PRO A 9 -9.91 0.05 12.99
C PRO A 9 -9.62 -0.65 14.31
N GLY A 10 -10.64 -1.20 14.95
CA GLY A 10 -10.44 -2.11 16.08
C GLY A 10 -9.57 -3.29 15.68
N ASP A 11 -8.92 -3.90 16.67
CA ASP A 11 -8.00 -5.03 16.46
C ASP A 11 -8.62 -6.11 15.54
N GLY A 12 -7.97 -6.36 14.40
CA GLY A 12 -8.39 -7.37 13.43
C GLY A 12 -9.34 -6.91 12.33
N LEU A 13 -9.74 -5.63 12.28
CA LEU A 13 -10.56 -5.13 11.18
C LEU A 13 -9.73 -4.94 9.91
N ARG A 14 -10.12 -5.63 8.83
CA ARG A 14 -9.62 -5.38 7.49
C ARG A 14 -10.21 -4.06 6.98
N TYR A 15 -9.39 -3.21 6.40
CA TYR A 15 -9.89 -2.05 5.66
C TYR A 15 -10.48 -2.57 4.35
N HIS A 16 -11.77 -2.34 4.14
CA HIS A 16 -12.41 -2.61 2.86
C HIS A 16 -12.55 -1.30 2.10
N LEU A 17 -11.80 -1.18 1.02
CA LEU A 17 -11.66 0.02 0.20
C LEU A 17 -12.35 -0.21 -1.14
N TYR A 18 -13.34 0.60 -1.46
CA TYR A 18 -13.87 0.70 -2.80
C TYR A 18 -13.02 1.65 -3.63
N VAL A 19 -12.65 1.22 -4.84
CA VAL A 19 -11.98 2.06 -5.84
C VAL A 19 -12.81 2.00 -7.12
N SER A 20 -13.41 3.13 -7.48
CA SER A 20 -14.21 3.23 -8.70
C SER A 20 -13.39 2.84 -9.94
N PRO A 21 -13.94 2.02 -10.85
CA PRO A 21 -13.33 1.74 -12.15
C PRO A 21 -13.33 2.98 -13.08
N HIS A 22 -14.14 3.99 -12.76
CA HIS A 22 -14.25 5.25 -13.50
C HIS A 22 -13.24 6.31 -13.06
N ASN A 23 -12.47 6.04 -12.01
CA ASN A 23 -11.32 6.87 -11.66
C ASN A 23 -10.36 7.01 -12.87
N PRO A 24 -9.61 8.12 -12.94
CA PRO A 24 -8.51 8.25 -13.89
C PRO A 24 -7.55 7.04 -13.80
N PRO A 25 -6.95 6.62 -14.93
CA PRO A 25 -5.97 5.56 -14.93
C PRO A 25 -4.82 5.92 -13.97
N GLY A 26 -4.37 4.94 -13.17
CA GLY A 26 -3.31 5.13 -12.17
C GLY A 26 -3.78 5.05 -10.73
N ALA A 27 -5.06 5.27 -10.44
CA ALA A 27 -5.60 5.15 -9.08
C ALA A 27 -5.40 3.75 -8.49
N ILE A 28 -5.79 2.69 -9.22
CA ILE A 28 -5.66 1.30 -8.75
C ILE A 28 -4.20 0.88 -8.55
N PRO A 29 -3.28 1.08 -9.52
CA PRO A 29 -1.85 0.79 -9.32
C PRO A 29 -1.26 1.50 -8.11
N LEU A 30 -1.53 2.79 -7.91
CA LEU A 30 -1.03 3.56 -6.76
C LEU A 30 -1.47 2.93 -5.44
N VAL A 31 -2.73 2.52 -5.35
CA VAL A 31 -3.27 1.86 -4.16
C VAL A 31 -2.58 0.52 -3.92
N VAL A 32 -2.51 -0.32 -4.94
CA VAL A 32 -1.98 -1.68 -4.80
C VAL A 32 -0.46 -1.65 -4.50
N ASP A 33 0.30 -0.84 -5.21
CA ASP A 33 1.76 -0.76 -5.09
C ASP A 33 2.18 -0.11 -3.76
N GLU A 34 1.57 1.02 -3.38
CA GLU A 34 1.92 1.73 -2.14
C GLU A 34 1.42 0.97 -0.90
N LEU A 35 0.18 0.45 -0.92
CA LEU A 35 -0.34 -0.30 0.22
C LEU A 35 0.34 -1.66 0.38
N GLY A 36 0.65 -2.34 -0.73
CA GLY A 36 1.44 -3.57 -0.72
C GLY A 36 2.83 -3.36 -0.08
N THR A 37 3.47 -2.24 -0.41
CA THR A 37 4.76 -1.86 0.19
C THR A 37 4.62 -1.54 1.68
N PHE A 38 3.56 -0.85 2.09
CA PHE A 38 3.29 -0.53 3.50
C PHE A 38 3.08 -1.78 4.36
N CYS A 39 2.26 -2.72 3.89
CA CYS A 39 2.01 -3.99 4.60
C CYS A 39 3.31 -4.79 4.79
N SER A 40 4.21 -4.74 3.80
CA SER A 40 5.51 -5.42 3.87
C SER A 40 6.44 -4.80 4.92
N ARG A 41 6.39 -3.48 5.13
CA ARG A 41 7.27 -2.74 6.06
C ARG A 41 6.88 -2.88 7.53
N GLN A 42 5.60 -3.11 7.83
CA GLN A 42 5.14 -3.24 9.23
C GLN A 42 5.43 -4.60 9.86
N SER A 43 5.88 -5.58 9.07
CA SER A 43 6.37 -6.85 9.62
C SER A 43 7.57 -6.55 10.53
N PRO A 44 7.46 -6.72 11.87
CA PRO A 44 8.58 -6.46 12.75
C PRO A 44 9.77 -7.29 12.26
N PRO A 45 10.99 -6.72 12.18
CA PRO A 45 12.14 -7.47 11.71
C PRO A 45 12.23 -8.71 12.56
N SER A 46 12.02 -9.86 11.92
CA SER A 46 12.02 -11.18 12.58
C SER A 46 13.23 -11.18 13.49
N ARG A 47 12.99 -11.15 14.81
CA ARG A 47 14.01 -10.97 15.84
C ARG A 47 14.95 -12.16 15.69
N SER A 48 15.97 -11.99 14.84
CA SER A 48 16.95 -13.01 14.51
C SER A 48 17.49 -13.45 15.85
N GLN A 49 17.16 -14.69 16.22
CA GLN A 49 17.56 -15.25 17.48
C GLN A 49 19.06 -15.04 17.56
N ARG A 50 19.48 -14.16 18.49
CA ARG A 50 20.88 -14.01 18.89
C ARG A 50 21.30 -15.41 19.28
N LYS A 51 21.91 -16.16 18.36
CA LYS A 51 22.68 -17.35 18.67
C LYS A 51 23.69 -16.85 19.69
N LYS A 52 23.50 -17.23 20.95
CA LYS A 52 24.52 -17.09 21.99
C LYS A 52 25.74 -17.83 21.43
N GLY A 53 26.69 -17.07 20.89
CA GLY A 53 27.97 -17.61 20.51
C GLY A 53 28.64 -18.19 21.77
N PRO A 54 29.34 -19.32 21.67
CA PRO A 54 30.14 -19.81 22.76
C PRO A 54 31.30 -18.84 23.01
N SER A 55 31.51 -18.46 24.26
CA SER A 55 32.71 -17.77 24.71
C SER A 55 33.95 -18.58 24.35
N ALA A 56 34.85 -18.03 23.53
CA ALA A 56 36.19 -18.55 23.38
C ALA A 56 37.19 -17.40 23.13
N LEU A 57 37.97 -17.12 24.17
CA LEU A 57 39.26 -16.44 24.08
C LEU A 57 40.18 -17.26 23.16
N SER A 58 40.72 -16.66 22.12
CA SER A 58 42.01 -17.06 21.56
C SER A 58 42.60 -15.92 20.73
N MET A 59 43.69 -15.35 21.22
CA MET A 59 44.56 -14.49 20.43
C MET A 59 45.51 -15.39 19.62
N ASN A 60 45.69 -15.08 18.33
CA ASN A 60 46.96 -14.94 17.64
C ASN A 60 46.81 -15.10 16.11
N GLY A 61 47.59 -14.31 15.36
CA GLY A 61 48.04 -14.69 14.02
C GLY A 61 47.43 -13.92 12.87
N ALA A 62 48.23 -13.03 12.28
CA ALA A 62 47.95 -12.24 11.11
C ALA A 62 47.80 -13.07 9.82
N ALA A 63 46.87 -12.68 8.95
CA ALA A 63 46.98 -12.75 7.49
C ALA A 63 45.78 -12.04 6.82
N LEU A 64 46.07 -11.06 5.97
CA LEU A 64 45.10 -10.46 5.03
C LEU A 64 44.85 -11.41 3.86
N PRO A 65 43.61 -11.50 3.34
CA PRO A 65 43.44 -11.81 1.93
C PRO A 65 42.57 -10.80 1.18
N SER A 66 43.19 -10.29 0.10
CA SER A 66 42.67 -9.85 -1.20
C SER A 66 41.17 -9.64 -1.40
N LEU A 67 40.83 -8.40 -1.74
CA LEU A 67 39.58 -8.00 -2.39
C LEU A 67 39.34 -8.81 -3.67
N LYS A 68 38.33 -9.67 -3.66
CA LYS A 68 37.69 -10.16 -4.88
C LYS A 68 36.39 -9.39 -5.10
N LYS A 69 36.36 -8.61 -6.19
CA LYS A 69 35.18 -7.93 -6.71
C LYS A 69 34.08 -8.98 -6.98
N ARG A 70 33.05 -8.99 -6.13
CA ARG A 70 31.82 -9.76 -6.35
C ARG A 70 30.95 -9.01 -7.35
N LEU A 71 30.85 -9.55 -8.56
CA LEU A 71 29.76 -9.25 -9.47
C LEU A 71 28.47 -9.76 -8.81
N TRP A 72 27.50 -8.86 -8.64
CA TRP A 72 26.17 -9.19 -8.16
C TRP A 72 25.44 -9.94 -9.27
N PRO A 73 24.95 -11.18 -9.05
CA PRO A 73 24.02 -11.76 -9.99
C PRO A 73 22.68 -11.01 -9.88
N PHE A 74 22.16 -10.66 -11.05
CA PHE A 74 20.80 -10.20 -11.27
C PHE A 74 19.83 -11.22 -10.65
N ASN A 75 19.17 -10.84 -9.56
CA ASN A 75 18.27 -11.71 -8.82
C ASN A 75 16.91 -11.74 -9.54
N SER A 76 16.66 -12.81 -10.27
CA SER A 76 15.34 -13.15 -10.78
C SER A 76 14.41 -13.36 -9.58
N TYR A 77 13.35 -12.55 -9.49
CA TYR A 77 12.30 -12.70 -8.49
C TYR A 77 11.46 -13.94 -8.82
N SER A 78 11.87 -15.12 -8.35
CA SER A 78 10.97 -16.26 -8.21
C SER A 78 10.35 -16.23 -6.82
N ASN A 79 9.10 -15.74 -6.76
CA ASN A 79 8.26 -15.78 -5.56
C ASN A 79 7.77 -17.22 -5.33
N GLN A 80 8.49 -17.99 -4.53
CA GLN A 80 7.95 -19.17 -3.86
C GLN A 80 8.31 -19.09 -2.37
N SER A 81 7.55 -18.27 -1.63
CA SER A 81 7.61 -18.23 -0.17
C SER A 81 6.33 -18.86 0.38
N SER A 82 6.40 -20.15 0.74
CA SER A 82 5.38 -20.88 1.49
C SER A 82 5.47 -20.53 2.98
N LYS A 83 5.21 -19.27 3.32
CA LYS A 83 5.26 -18.74 4.69
C LYS A 83 3.90 -18.16 5.02
N ALA A 84 3.21 -18.77 5.99
CA ALA A 84 1.85 -18.46 6.45
C ALA A 84 1.40 -17.04 6.10
N ASP A 85 0.46 -16.95 5.14
CA ASP A 85 -0.18 -15.74 4.67
C ASP A 85 -0.65 -14.93 5.88
N THR A 86 0.11 -13.91 6.24
CA THR A 86 -0.40 -12.90 7.14
C THR A 86 -1.40 -12.14 6.29
N PRO A 87 -2.71 -12.23 6.57
CA PRO A 87 -3.72 -11.70 5.66
C PRO A 87 -3.45 -10.22 5.47
N CYS A 88 -3.28 -9.81 4.23
CA CYS A 88 -3.13 -8.40 3.89
C CYS A 88 -4.31 -7.65 4.53
N LEU A 89 -4.01 -6.65 5.35
CA LEU A 89 -4.99 -5.97 6.21
C LEU A 89 -6.01 -5.17 5.38
N ILE A 90 -5.78 -5.01 4.08
CA ILE A 90 -6.58 -4.16 3.19
C ILE A 90 -7.14 -5.04 2.07
N SER A 91 -8.46 -5.08 1.96
CA SER A 91 -9.17 -5.58 0.79
C SER A 91 -9.59 -4.40 -0.09
N VAL A 92 -9.37 -4.54 -1.39
CA VAL A 92 -9.77 -3.54 -2.38
C VAL A 92 -10.78 -4.17 -3.32
N THR A 93 -11.87 -3.49 -3.58
CA THR A 93 -12.90 -3.91 -4.54
C THR A 93 -13.22 -2.78 -5.51
N SER A 94 -13.69 -3.15 -6.70
CA SER A 94 -14.18 -2.23 -7.73
C SER A 94 -15.63 -2.56 -8.13
N ASP A 95 -16.25 -3.56 -7.48
CA ASP A 95 -17.64 -3.89 -7.70
C ASP A 95 -18.54 -2.93 -6.91
N ILE A 96 -19.40 -2.22 -7.63
CA ILE A 96 -20.35 -1.27 -7.06
C ILE A 96 -21.33 -1.95 -6.08
N ASN A 97 -21.61 -3.24 -6.25
CA ASN A 97 -22.51 -3.97 -5.35
C ASN A 97 -21.90 -4.19 -3.97
N GLU A 98 -20.57 -4.13 -3.86
CA GLU A 98 -19.84 -4.25 -2.59
C GLU A 98 -19.60 -2.89 -1.91
N LEU A 99 -19.96 -1.78 -2.57
CA LEU A 99 -19.84 -0.41 -2.06
C LEU A 99 -20.42 -0.25 -0.63
N PRO A 100 -21.63 -0.75 -0.30
CA PRO A 100 -22.20 -0.56 1.04
C PRO A 100 -21.47 -1.37 2.12
N ALA A 101 -20.73 -2.41 1.73
CA ALA A 101 -19.87 -3.18 2.63
C ALA A 101 -18.49 -2.55 2.82
N CYS A 102 -18.14 -1.56 2.01
CA CYS A 102 -16.90 -0.82 2.12
C CYS A 102 -17.01 0.25 3.19
N LYS A 103 -15.92 0.45 3.95
CA LYS A 103 -15.85 1.53 4.95
C LYS A 103 -15.37 2.82 4.33
N HIS A 104 -14.59 2.70 3.27
CA HIS A 104 -13.92 3.80 2.62
C HIS A 104 -14.11 3.72 1.11
N PHE A 105 -14.35 4.87 0.50
CA PHE A 105 -14.30 5.08 -0.94
C PHE A 105 -13.03 5.87 -1.23
N LEU A 106 -12.13 5.35 -2.05
CA LEU A 106 -10.99 6.12 -2.53
C LEU A 106 -11.32 6.87 -3.81
N LEU A 107 -11.19 8.19 -3.76
CA LEU A 107 -11.33 9.08 -4.89
C LEU A 107 -9.96 9.67 -5.24
N TYR A 108 -9.49 9.36 -6.45
CA TYR A 108 -8.23 9.90 -6.97
C TYR A 108 -8.52 11.17 -7.78
N LEU A 109 -8.02 12.30 -7.28
CA LEU A 109 -8.23 13.62 -7.85
C LEU A 109 -7.01 14.03 -8.67
N ASN A 110 -7.20 14.17 -9.98
CA ASN A 110 -6.27 14.82 -10.90
C ASN A 110 -7.05 15.72 -11.89
N GLY A 111 -6.36 16.29 -12.88
CA GLY A 111 -7.00 17.15 -13.90
C GLY A 111 -8.04 16.45 -14.77
N GLU A 112 -8.07 15.11 -14.76
CA GLU A 112 -8.98 14.28 -15.57
C GLU A 112 -10.23 13.82 -14.81
N THR A 113 -10.22 13.79 -13.46
CA THR A 113 -11.30 13.18 -12.67
C THR A 113 -12.69 13.71 -13.03
N TRP A 114 -12.81 15.01 -13.33
CA TRP A 114 -14.08 15.68 -13.61
C TRP A 114 -14.24 16.16 -15.06
N THR A 115 -13.34 15.77 -15.96
CA THR A 115 -13.30 16.29 -17.34
C THR A 115 -13.45 15.20 -18.41
N ARG A 116 -13.70 13.94 -18.01
CA ARG A 116 -13.80 12.77 -18.91
C ARG A 116 -15.21 12.47 -19.43
N GLY A 117 -16.12 13.43 -19.36
CA GLY A 117 -17.49 13.29 -19.87
C GLY A 117 -18.27 12.18 -19.15
N GLU A 118 -18.79 11.21 -19.90
CA GLU A 118 -19.59 10.09 -19.38
C GLU A 118 -18.91 9.34 -18.21
N GLN A 119 -17.58 9.19 -18.24
CA GLN A 119 -16.85 8.55 -17.14
C GLN A 119 -16.90 9.37 -15.84
N SER A 120 -16.83 10.70 -15.96
CA SER A 120 -16.96 11.60 -14.80
C SER A 120 -18.39 11.63 -14.27
N GLU A 121 -19.39 11.46 -15.14
CA GLU A 121 -20.80 11.33 -14.73
C GLU A 121 -21.04 10.04 -13.95
N LEU A 122 -20.54 8.89 -14.45
CA LEU A 122 -20.63 7.61 -13.74
C LEU A 122 -19.92 7.65 -12.39
N LEU A 123 -18.73 8.26 -12.33
CA LEU A 123 -18.01 8.48 -11.07
C LEU A 123 -18.81 9.34 -10.09
N ALA A 124 -19.49 10.38 -10.57
CA ALA A 124 -20.33 11.23 -9.74
C ALA A 124 -21.53 10.46 -9.17
N ILE A 125 -22.15 9.57 -9.95
CA ILE A 125 -23.25 8.70 -9.48
C ILE A 125 -22.76 7.75 -8.38
N GLU A 126 -21.61 7.11 -8.56
CA GLU A 126 -21.02 6.23 -7.54
C GLU A 126 -20.66 6.99 -6.26
N LEU A 127 -20.16 8.21 -6.41
CA LEU A 127 -19.87 9.10 -5.29
C LEU A 127 -21.14 9.48 -4.53
N ASP A 128 -22.23 9.77 -5.23
CA ASP A 128 -23.54 10.08 -4.64
C ASP A 128 -24.06 8.90 -3.81
N HIS A 129 -24.02 7.69 -4.38
CA HIS A 129 -24.40 6.46 -3.67
C HIS A 129 -23.55 6.25 -2.41
N ALA A 130 -22.24 6.48 -2.50
CA ALA A 130 -21.34 6.35 -1.36
C ALA A 130 -21.67 7.36 -0.24
N MET A 131 -22.06 8.58 -0.61
CA MET A 131 -22.48 9.61 0.36
C MET A 131 -23.81 9.24 1.02
N ASP A 132 -24.77 8.72 0.26
CA ASP A 132 -26.06 8.24 0.77
C ASP A 132 -25.87 7.09 1.79
N ASP A 133 -24.94 6.18 1.51
CA ASP A 133 -24.58 5.06 2.38
C ASP A 133 -23.66 5.46 3.57
N ASN A 134 -23.35 6.75 3.72
CA ASN A 134 -22.40 7.28 4.70
C ASN A 134 -21.00 6.62 4.65
N VAL A 135 -20.55 6.20 3.47
CA VAL A 135 -19.20 5.67 3.25
C VAL A 135 -18.19 6.81 3.34
N HIS A 136 -17.07 6.57 4.03
CA HIS A 136 -16.07 7.62 4.23
C HIS A 136 -15.26 7.85 2.95
N LEU A 137 -15.19 9.10 2.50
CA LEU A 137 -14.41 9.45 1.32
C LEU A 137 -12.93 9.70 1.69
N LEU A 138 -12.02 8.97 1.03
CA LEU A 138 -10.58 9.19 1.07
C LEU A 138 -10.18 9.90 -0.22
N LEU A 139 -9.69 11.13 -0.10
CA LEU A 139 -9.28 11.94 -1.24
C LEU A 139 -7.75 11.84 -1.40
N ALA A 140 -7.30 11.32 -2.53
CA ALA A 140 -5.90 11.33 -2.92
C ALA A 140 -5.74 12.29 -4.09
N HIS A 141 -5.05 13.42 -3.86
CA HIS A 141 -4.85 14.44 -4.89
C HIS A 141 -3.42 14.40 -5.43
N GLU A 142 -3.29 14.36 -6.75
CA GLU A 142 -2.01 14.48 -7.42
C GLU A 142 -1.49 15.92 -7.30
N MET A 143 -0.39 16.10 -6.58
CA MET A 143 0.31 17.37 -6.57
C MET A 143 1.48 17.30 -7.54
N ILE A 144 1.48 18.18 -8.55
CA ILE A 144 2.66 18.42 -9.38
C ILE A 144 3.77 18.87 -8.42
N GLY A 145 4.78 18.02 -8.22
CA GLY A 145 5.93 18.36 -7.39
C GLY A 145 6.57 19.64 -7.91
N LEU A 146 7.00 20.53 -7.00
CA LEU A 146 7.69 21.79 -7.30
C LEU A 146 9.13 21.55 -7.83
N GLY A 147 9.31 20.68 -8.82
CA GLY A 147 10.62 20.14 -9.23
C GLY A 147 10.94 20.21 -10.72
N GLY A 148 10.21 21.01 -11.52
CA GLY A 148 10.40 21.06 -12.98
C GLY A 148 10.28 22.47 -13.58
N GLN A 149 10.72 23.50 -12.86
CA GLN A 149 11.05 24.79 -13.48
C GLN A 149 12.55 24.79 -13.78
N GLU A 150 12.93 24.19 -14.91
CA GLU A 150 14.20 24.47 -15.59
C GLU A 150 13.93 25.36 -16.81
#